data_AF-A0A5J5L849-F1
#
_entry.id   AF-A0A5J5L849-F1
#
_cell.length_a   1.000
_cell.length_b   1.000
_cell.length_c   1.000
_cell.angle_alpha   90.00
_cell.angle_beta   90.00
_cell.angle_gamma   90.00
#
_symmetry.space_group_name_H-M   'P 1'
#
loop_
_entity.id
_entity.type
_entity.pdbx_description
1 polymer ?
#
loop_
_entity_poly.entity_id
_entity_poly.type
_entity_poly.pdbx_seq_one_letter_code
_entity_poly.pdbx_strand_id
1 'polypeptide(L)'
;MVGPSMTDADRQRFLRYTQVGFALLIGVSMGLVTLYGGAGLLTVLGIFVGGTVAGGALAWYIIPESIAETPYESFDRGPKPGARTKQRRQKNDGSGQRASDDDGRLSQNRD
;
A
#
# COMPACT_ATOMS: atom_id res chain seq x y z
N MET A 1 16.40 1.20 -7.15
CA MET A 1 15.34 1.19 -6.13
C MET A 1 14.05 1.50 -6.86
N VAL A 2 13.09 0.58 -6.90
CA VAL A 2 11.75 0.89 -7.44
C VAL A 2 10.84 1.19 -6.25
N GLY A 3 10.49 2.46 -6.08
CA GLY A 3 9.43 2.85 -5.13
C GLY A 3 8.08 2.30 -5.61
N PRO A 4 7.05 2.28 -4.75
CA PRO A 4 5.73 1.80 -5.13
C PRO A 4 5.27 2.52 -6.40
N SER A 5 5.06 1.79 -7.48
CA SER A 5 4.69 2.36 -8.79
C SER A 5 3.25 2.85 -8.86
N MET A 6 2.52 2.80 -7.75
CA MET A 6 1.11 3.14 -7.65
C MET A 6 0.92 4.00 -6.41
N THR A 7 0.57 5.26 -6.60
CA THR A 7 0.26 6.20 -5.51
C THR A 7 -1.07 5.81 -4.87
N ASP A 8 -1.27 6.08 -3.57
CA ASP A 8 -2.53 5.76 -2.87
C ASP A 8 -3.75 6.40 -3.53
N ALA A 9 -3.57 7.58 -4.12
CA ALA A 9 -4.59 8.26 -4.92
C ALA A 9 -5.03 7.44 -6.15
N ASP A 10 -4.11 6.75 -6.83
CA ASP A 10 -4.41 5.93 -8.01
C ASP A 10 -5.19 4.68 -7.62
N ARG A 11 -4.88 4.11 -6.44
CA ARG A 11 -5.59 2.94 -5.89
C ARG A 11 -7.02 3.27 -5.50
N GLN A 12 -7.24 4.36 -4.77
CA GLN A 12 -8.58 4.80 -4.39
C GLN A 12 -9.44 5.07 -5.63
N ARG A 13 -8.84 5.67 -6.65
CA ARG A 13 -9.52 5.99 -7.90
C ARG A 13 -9.88 4.72 -8.69
N PHE A 14 -8.97 3.74 -8.74
CA PHE A 14 -9.23 2.44 -9.35
C PHE A 14 -10.38 1.70 -8.64
N LEU A 15 -10.33 1.60 -7.31
CA LEU A 15 -11.39 0.95 -6.52
C LEU A 15 -12.75 1.63 -6.75
N ARG A 16 -12.78 2.97 -6.76
CA ARG A 16 -14.01 3.72 -7.03
C ARG A 16 -14.55 3.44 -8.43
N TYR A 17 -13.70 3.37 -9.45
CA TYR A 17 -14.12 3.02 -10.80
C TYR A 17 -14.63 1.58 -10.90
N THR A 18 -13.98 0.62 -10.25
CA THR A 18 -14.44 -0.77 -10.20
C THR A 18 -15.78 -0.90 -9.48
N GLN A 19 -15.96 -0.20 -8.36
CA GLN A 19 -17.22 -0.17 -7.61
C GLN A 19 -18.37 0.40 -8.44
N VAL A 20 -18.15 1.55 -9.10
CA VAL A 20 -19.15 2.15 -9.98
C VAL A 20 -19.44 1.25 -11.18
N GLY A 21 -18.41 0.64 -11.78
CA GLY A 21 -18.56 -0.31 -12.89
C GLY A 21 -19.35 -1.55 -12.50
N PHE A 22 -19.09 -2.12 -11.32
CA PHE A 22 -19.82 -3.27 -10.80
C PHE A 22 -21.29 -2.95 -10.54
N ALA A 23 -21.58 -1.82 -9.90
CA ALA A 23 -22.93 -1.36 -9.66
C ALA A 23 -23.71 -1.16 -10.96
N LEU A 24 -23.09 -0.51 -11.95
CA LEU A 24 -23.66 -0.34 -13.29
C LEU A 24 -23.90 -1.68 -13.98
N LEU A 25 -22.95 -2.61 -13.91
CA LEU A 25 -23.08 -3.93 -14.52
C LEU A 25 -24.31 -4.68 -13.99
N ILE A 26 -24.52 -4.65 -12.67
CA ILE A 26 -25.70 -5.25 -12.03
C ILE A 26 -26.98 -4.57 -12.51
N GLY A 27 -27.02 -3.23 -12.49
CA GLY A 27 -28.16 -2.46 -12.95
C GLY A 27 -28.54 -2.78 -14.40
N VAL A 28 -27.56 -2.72 -15.32
CA VAL A 28 -27.74 -3.05 -16.74
C VAL A 28 -28.22 -4.49 -16.89
N SER A 29 -27.63 -5.43 -16.17
CA SER A 29 -28.01 -6.85 -16.23
C SER A 29 -29.45 -7.08 -15.81
N MET A 30 -29.86 -6.55 -14.65
CA MET A 30 -31.24 -6.64 -14.17
C MET A 30 -32.21 -5.92 -15.12
N GLY A 31 -31.84 -4.74 -15.61
CA GLY A 31 -32.62 -3.99 -16.60
C GLY A 31 -32.86 -4.79 -17.87
N LEU A 32 -31.81 -5.37 -18.46
CA LEU A 32 -31.94 -6.24 -19.63
C LEU A 32 -32.82 -7.45 -19.34
N VAL A 33 -32.60 -8.16 -18.23
CA VAL A 33 -33.43 -9.32 -17.85
C VAL A 33 -34.91 -8.95 -17.80
N THR A 34 -35.24 -7.80 -17.21
CA THR A 34 -36.63 -7.34 -17.13
C THR A 34 -37.22 -6.90 -18.45
N LEU A 35 -36.40 -6.31 -19.33
CA LEU A 35 -36.79 -5.96 -20.69
C LEU A 35 -37.11 -7.21 -21.52
N TYR A 36 -36.25 -8.24 -21.43
CA TYR A 36 -36.50 -9.55 -22.05
C TYR A 36 -37.70 -10.27 -21.44
N GLY A 37 -38.01 -10.01 -20.17
CA GLY A 37 -39.23 -10.50 -19.51
C GLY A 37 -40.53 -9.83 -19.98
N GLY A 38 -40.47 -8.87 -20.91
CA GLY A 38 -41.65 -8.17 -21.43
C GLY A 38 -42.22 -7.13 -20.47
N ALA A 39 -41.46 -6.72 -19.46
CA ALA A 39 -41.88 -5.68 -18.53
C ALA A 39 -42.01 -4.32 -19.22
N GLY A 40 -42.94 -3.50 -18.74
CA GLY A 40 -43.10 -2.13 -19.23
C GLY A 40 -41.83 -1.29 -19.02
N LEU A 41 -41.62 -0.30 -19.90
CA LEU A 41 -40.40 0.52 -19.91
C LEU A 41 -40.12 1.24 -18.57
N LEU A 42 -41.19 1.67 -17.88
CA LEU A 42 -41.11 2.27 -16.55
C LEU A 42 -40.61 1.26 -15.49
N THR A 43 -41.06 0.01 -15.58
CA THR A 43 -40.62 -1.07 -14.69
C THR A 43 -39.15 -1.42 -14.93
N VAL A 44 -38.74 -1.48 -16.20
CA VAL A 44 -37.33 -1.71 -16.58
C VAL A 44 -36.44 -0.61 -16.02
N LEU A 45 -36.85 0.66 -16.15
CA LEU A 45 -36.12 1.79 -15.59
C LEU A 45 -36.05 1.70 -14.06
N GLY A 46 -37.16 1.35 -13.41
CA GLY A 46 -37.22 1.17 -11.96
C GLY A 46 -36.28 0.07 -11.47
N ILE A 47 -36.25 -1.08 -12.17
CA ILE A 47 -35.37 -2.20 -11.80
C ILE A 47 -33.91 -1.91 -12.15
N PHE A 48 -33.63 -1.19 -13.24
CA PHE A 48 -32.28 -0.73 -13.54
C PHE A 48 -31.74 0.17 -12.43
N VAL A 49 -32.52 1.18 -12.01
CA VAL A 49 -32.13 2.10 -10.93
C VAL A 49 -32.01 1.34 -9.60
N GLY A 50 -33.00 0.51 -9.27
CA GLY A 50 -32.99 -0.30 -8.04
C GLY A 50 -31.80 -1.26 -7.98
N GLY A 51 -31.52 -1.96 -9.08
CA GLY A 51 -30.39 -2.87 -9.22
C GLY A 51 -29.04 -2.15 -9.14
N THR A 52 -28.94 -0.95 -9.71
CA THR A 52 -27.72 -0.12 -9.59
C THR A 52 -27.49 0.34 -8.15
N VAL A 53 -28.53 0.81 -7.47
CA VAL A 53 -28.44 1.23 -6.05
C VAL A 53 -28.09 0.03 -5.16
N ALA A 54 -28.73 -1.11 -5.37
CA ALA A 54 -28.42 -2.35 -4.66
C ALA A 54 -26.99 -2.82 -4.91
N GLY A 55 -26.53 -2.81 -6.17
CA GLY A 55 -25.15 -3.15 -6.54
C GLY A 55 -24.12 -2.19 -5.95
N GLY A 56 -24.42 -0.90 -5.90
CA GLY A 56 -23.59 0.11 -5.26
C GLY A 56 -23.49 -0.07 -3.74
N ALA A 57 -24.63 -0.33 -3.09
CA ALA A 57 -24.69 -0.66 -1.66
C ALA A 57 -23.92 -1.94 -1.34
N LEU A 58 -24.04 -2.96 -2.19
CA LEU A 58 -23.31 -4.22 -2.05
C LEU A 58 -21.80 -4.00 -2.20
N ALA A 59 -21.38 -3.18 -3.15
CA ALA A 59 -19.97 -2.84 -3.32
C ALA A 59 -19.43 -2.01 -2.15
N TRP A 60 -20.23 -1.12 -1.56
CA TRP A 60 -19.86 -0.39 -0.34
C TRP A 60 -19.72 -1.31 0.88
N TYR A 61 -20.56 -2.35 0.94
CA TYR A 61 -20.48 -3.36 1.99
C TYR A 61 -19.28 -4.32 1.82
N ILE A 62 -18.98 -4.73 0.58
CA ILE A 62 -17.93 -5.71 0.26
C ILE A 62 -16.53 -5.07 0.24
N ILE A 63 -16.42 -3.82 -0.23
CA ILE A 63 -15.17 -3.06 -0.26
C ILE A 63 -15.26 -2.02 0.86
N PRO A 64 -14.97 -2.40 2.11
CA PRO A 64 -14.77 -1.39 3.13
C PRO A 64 -13.60 -0.51 2.69
N GLU A 65 -13.70 0.80 2.96
CA GLU A 65 -12.62 1.76 2.75
C GLU A 65 -11.31 1.31 3.45
N SER A 66 -11.37 0.33 4.37
CA SER A 66 -10.23 -0.35 4.96
C SER A 66 -9.37 -1.19 4.00
N ILE A 67 -9.82 -1.51 2.78
CA ILE A 67 -8.94 -2.14 1.76
C ILE A 67 -8.04 -1.09 1.09
N ALA A 68 -8.45 0.18 1.03
CA ALA A 68 -7.55 1.27 0.67
C ALA A 68 -6.46 1.48 1.73
N GLU A 69 -6.75 1.05 2.96
CA GLU A 69 -5.84 0.99 4.09
C GLU A 69 -5.38 -0.43 4.38
N THR A 70 -5.49 -1.37 3.44
CA THR A 70 -4.75 -2.63 3.60
C THR A 70 -3.29 -2.26 3.43
N PRO A 71 -2.50 -2.33 4.51
CA PRO A 71 -1.08 -2.28 4.32
C PRO A 71 -0.82 -3.55 3.52
N TYR A 72 -0.18 -3.41 2.37
CA TYR A 72 0.87 -4.37 2.12
C TYR A 72 1.82 -4.14 3.29
N GLU A 73 1.55 -4.81 4.41
CA GLU A 73 2.60 -5.25 5.29
C GLU A 73 3.58 -5.85 4.31
N SER A 74 4.65 -5.09 4.04
CA SER A 74 5.94 -5.72 4.02
C SER A 74 5.92 -6.59 5.24
N PHE A 75 5.59 -7.88 5.05
CA PHE A 75 6.17 -8.91 5.86
C PHE A 75 7.58 -8.43 6.09
N ASP A 76 7.90 -8.13 7.34
CA ASP A 76 9.21 -7.71 7.80
C ASP A 76 10.14 -8.84 7.39
N ARG A 77 10.55 -8.81 6.12
CA ARG A 77 11.39 -9.81 5.49
C ARG A 77 12.69 -9.53 6.18
N GLY A 78 12.97 -10.39 7.16
CA GLY A 78 13.96 -10.22 8.19
C GLY A 78 15.26 -9.60 7.68
N PRO A 79 16.03 -8.99 8.59
CA PRO A 79 17.10 -8.05 8.29
C PRO A 79 17.87 -8.40 7.01
N LYS A 80 17.78 -7.52 6.00
CA LYS A 80 18.36 -7.70 4.66
C LYS A 80 19.74 -8.38 4.76
N PRO A 81 19.94 -9.56 4.15
CA PRO A 81 21.23 -10.24 4.18
C PRO A 81 22.25 -9.36 3.44
N GLY A 82 23.12 -8.71 4.20
CA GLY A 82 24.10 -7.73 3.69
C GLY A 82 24.21 -6.44 4.49
N ALA A 83 23.21 -6.11 5.32
CA ALA A 83 23.29 -4.92 6.19
C ALA A 83 24.41 -5.04 7.25
N ARG A 84 24.65 -6.25 7.77
CA ARG A 84 25.71 -6.50 8.77
C ARG A 84 27.13 -6.34 8.21
N THR A 85 27.33 -6.62 6.92
CA THR A 85 28.67 -6.57 6.31
C THR A 85 29.18 -5.15 6.19
N LYS A 86 28.29 -4.17 5.94
CA LYS A 86 28.68 -2.75 5.87
C LYS A 86 29.06 -2.18 7.23
N GLN A 87 28.34 -2.57 8.29
CA GLN A 87 28.63 -2.11 9.64
C GLN A 87 29.98 -2.64 10.17
N ARG A 88 30.36 -3.86 9.78
CA ARG A 88 31.66 -4.45 10.15
C ARG A 88 32.84 -3.79 9.44
N ARG A 89 32.65 -3.31 8.20
CA ARG A 89 33.72 -2.61 7.45
C ARG A 89 33.94 -1.21 8.01
N GLN A 90 32.87 -0.47 8.27
CA GLN A 90 32.97 0.90 8.81
C GLN A 90 33.59 0.96 10.22
N LYS A 91 33.40 -0.09 11.05
CA LYS A 91 34.05 -0.17 12.37
C LYS A 91 35.56 -0.42 12.27
N ASN A 92 36.03 -1.07 11.20
CA ASN A 92 37.46 -1.37 11.03
C ASN A 92 38.26 -0.18 10.48
N ASP A 93 37.59 0.73 9.78
CA ASP A 93 38.22 1.92 9.20
C ASP A 93 38.35 3.07 10.23
N GLY A 94 37.71 2.95 11.40
CA GLY A 94 37.71 3.97 12.47
C GLY A 94 38.69 3.74 13.62
N SER A 95 39.34 2.57 13.70
CA SER A 95 40.24 2.20 14.81
C SER A 95 41.73 2.20 14.44
N GLY A 96 42.10 2.75 13.28
CA GLY A 96 43.45 2.66 12.74
C GLY A 96 44.41 3.82 13.03
N GLN A 97 43.98 4.90 13.70
CA GLN A 97 44.79 6.13 13.72
C GLN A 97 44.71 6.95 15.01
N ARG A 98 45.05 6.34 16.15
CA ARG A 98 45.53 7.05 17.36
C ARG A 98 46.51 6.16 18.14
N ALA A 99 47.65 5.89 17.52
CA ALA A 99 48.82 5.42 18.23
C ALA A 99 49.97 6.35 17.86
N SER A 100 50.71 6.80 18.88
CA SER A 100 51.87 7.72 18.86
C SER A 100 51.52 9.16 19.28
N ASP A 101 51.38 9.37 20.59
CA ASP A 101 51.77 10.60 21.29
C ASP A 101 51.79 10.26 22.79
N ASP A 102 52.77 9.45 23.19
CA ASP A 102 53.10 9.19 24.59
C ASP A 102 54.62 9.15 24.75
N ASP A 103 55.23 10.34 24.70
CA ASP A 103 56.63 10.55 25.10
C ASP A 103 56.68 11.45 26.33
N GLY A 104 56.57 10.82 27.49
CA GLY A 104 57.65 10.82 28.48
C GLY A 104 58.12 12.19 29.01
N ARG A 105 57.29 12.85 29.82
CA ARG A 105 57.78 13.83 30.81
C ARG A 105 58.59 13.12 31.91
N LEU A 106 59.89 12.96 31.67
CA LEU A 106 60.86 12.59 32.71
C LEU A 106 61.14 13.79 33.61
N SER A 107 60.41 13.81 34.71
CA SER A 107 60.86 14.15 36.08
C SER A 107 62.25 14.79 36.20
N GLN A 108 62.29 16.11 36.15
CA GLN A 108 63.37 16.92 36.69
C GLN A 108 62.97 17.28 38.13
N ASN A 109 63.35 16.46 39.10
CA ASN A 109 63.43 16.82 40.52
C ASN A 109 63.99 15.66 41.35
N ARG A 110 65.25 15.79 41.78
CA ARG A 110 65.64 15.51 43.16
C ARG A 110 67.03 16.10 43.42
N ASP A 111 67.03 17.00 44.40
CA ASP A 111 68.16 17.41 45.22
C ASP A 111 68.80 16.21 45.94
#